data_AF-A0AAJ6A5G9-F1
#
_entry.id   AF-A0AAJ6A5G9-F1
#
_cell.length_a   1.000
_cell.length_b   1.000
_cell.length_c   1.000
_cell.angle_alpha   90.00
_cell.angle_beta   90.00
_cell.angle_gamma   90.00
#
_symmetry.space_group_name_H-M   'P 1'
#
loop_
_entity.id
_entity.type
_entity.pdbx_description
1 polymer ?
#
loop_
_entity_poly.entity_id
_entity_poly.type
_entity_poly.pdbx_seq_one_letter_code
_entity_poly.pdbx_strand_id
1 'polypeptide(L)'
;MRLVFLLEEPLMLTDDKTSSIPFSLLNVTERLNCIDFLTTTITDLIYTVAADTDSNTVLTLLEINWMLTVMREELAMFDNPSSAEIIDRAFGLIRAMQTLADDRPLPGTFH
;
A
#
# COMPACT_ATOMS: atom_id res chain seq x y z
N MET A 1 35.65 8.38 8.36
CA MET A 1 34.63 9.45 8.43
C MET A 1 33.37 8.82 8.99
N ARG A 2 32.91 9.26 10.17
CA ARG A 2 31.76 8.69 10.89
C ARG A 2 30.58 9.63 10.63
N LEU A 3 29.64 9.21 9.79
CA LEU A 3 28.40 9.95 9.54
C LEU A 3 27.48 9.75 10.75
N VAL A 4 27.33 10.83 11.53
CA VAL A 4 26.34 10.98 12.58
C VAL A 4 25.02 11.31 11.88
N PHE A 5 24.12 10.35 11.76
CA PHE A 5 22.73 10.66 11.42
C PHE A 5 22.06 11.17 12.70
N LEU A 6 21.77 12.46 12.69
CA LEU A 6 20.88 13.13 13.62
C LEU A 6 19.51 12.45 13.51
N LEU A 7 19.26 11.60 14.49
CA LEU A 7 17.99 11.03 14.84
C LEU A 7 17.08 12.16 15.36
N GLU A 8 16.33 12.81 14.48
CA GLU A 8 15.05 13.39 14.89
C GLU A 8 14.06 12.21 15.01
N GLU A 9 13.99 11.72 16.24
CA GLU A 9 13.07 10.72 16.79
C GLU A 9 12.97 9.38 16.04
N PRO A 10 13.83 8.40 16.34
CA PRO A 10 13.51 7.02 16.04
C PRO A 10 12.37 6.65 16.98
N LEU A 11 11.28 6.14 16.43
CA LEU A 11 10.26 5.39 17.18
C LEU A 11 10.97 4.54 18.23
N MET A 12 10.84 4.94 19.50
CA MET A 12 11.40 4.23 20.64
C MET A 12 10.81 2.83 20.69
N LEU A 13 11.52 1.88 20.07
CA LEU A 13 11.41 0.46 20.39
C LEU A 13 12.15 0.21 21.71
N THR A 14 11.65 0.82 22.78
CA THR A 14 12.10 0.53 24.14
C THR A 14 11.03 -0.28 24.85
N ASP A 15 11.47 -1.43 25.36
CA ASP A 15 10.90 -2.20 26.47
C ASP A 15 9.93 -3.37 26.14
N ASP A 16 10.52 -4.56 26.07
CA ASP A 16 10.20 -5.89 26.64
C ASP A 16 8.74 -6.32 26.98
N LYS A 17 7.75 -5.70 26.38
CA LYS A 17 6.36 -6.18 26.22
C LYS A 17 5.82 -5.41 25.02
N THR A 18 6.27 -5.78 23.83
CA THR A 18 5.87 -5.17 22.57
C THR A 18 4.37 -5.37 22.37
N SER A 19 3.57 -4.46 22.94
CA SER A 19 2.33 -4.02 22.35
C SER A 19 2.70 -3.30 21.05
N SER A 20 3.24 -4.05 20.08
CA SER A 20 3.27 -3.66 18.69
C SER A 20 1.82 -3.46 18.32
N ILE A 21 1.42 -2.20 18.16
CA ILE A 21 0.11 -1.88 17.60
C ILE A 21 0.01 -2.69 16.30
N PRO A 22 -0.96 -3.60 16.16
CA PRO A 22 -1.10 -4.39 14.95
C PRO A 22 -1.12 -3.48 13.74
N PHE A 23 -0.47 -3.87 12.64
CA PHE A 23 -0.41 -3.08 11.42
C PHE A 23 -1.79 -2.61 10.93
N SER A 24 -2.83 -3.43 11.15
CA SER A 24 -4.24 -3.13 10.85
C SER A 24 -4.87 -2.03 11.70
N LEU A 25 -4.23 -1.63 12.81
CA LEU A 25 -4.68 -0.54 13.68
C LEU A 25 -3.91 0.77 13.44
N LEU A 26 -2.85 0.75 12.64
CA LEU A 26 -2.13 1.95 12.20
C LEU A 26 -2.98 2.75 11.21
N ASN A 27 -2.83 4.08 11.20
CA ASN A 27 -3.40 4.94 10.17
C ASN A 27 -2.63 4.80 8.84
N VAL A 28 -3.14 5.37 7.75
CA VAL A 28 -2.56 5.15 6.41
C VAL A 28 -1.13 5.69 6.31
N THR A 29 -0.85 6.88 6.83
CA THR A 29 0.50 7.46 6.89
C THR A 29 1.47 6.58 7.67
N GLU A 30 1.05 6.07 8.83
CA GLU A 30 1.85 5.16 9.65
C GLU A 30 2.13 3.83 8.93
N ARG A 31 1.15 3.29 8.20
CA ARG A 31 1.33 2.09 7.38
C ARG A 31 2.32 2.31 6.25
N LEU A 32 2.22 3.44 5.55
CA LEU A 32 3.15 3.81 4.47
C LEU A 32 4.58 3.97 5.00
N ASN A 33 4.76 4.64 6.14
CA ASN A 33 6.06 4.79 6.79
C ASN A 33 6.63 3.44 7.24
N CYS A 34 5.79 2.56 7.79
CA CYS A 34 6.19 1.21 8.17
C CYS A 34 6.66 0.40 6.95
N ILE A 35 5.93 0.48 5.83
CA ILE A 35 6.31 -0.20 4.59
C ILE A 35 7.63 0.36 4.02
N ASP A 36 7.84 1.68 4.03
CA ASP A 36 9.11 2.29 3.59
C ASP A 36 10.31 1.81 4.40
N PHE A 37 10.14 1.78 5.73
CA PHE A 37 11.16 1.31 6.64
C PHE A 37 11.51 -0.16 6.36
N LEU A 38 10.50 -1.03 6.21
CA LEU A 38 10.71 -2.45 5.91
C LEU A 38 11.38 -2.65 4.54
N THR A 39 10.95 -1.93 3.52
CA THR A 39 11.53 -1.99 2.16
C THR A 39 13.00 -1.59 2.16
N THR A 40 13.34 -0.51 2.87
CA THR A 40 14.73 -0.05 3.02
C THR A 40 15.57 -1.09 3.76
N THR A 41 15.07 -1.60 4.89
CA THR A 41 15.76 -2.61 5.71
C THR A 41 16.02 -3.90 4.94
N ILE A 42 15.04 -4.38 4.18
CA ILE A 42 15.17 -5.60 3.37
C ILE A 42 16.12 -5.38 2.21
N THR A 43 16.09 -4.21 1.57
CA THR A 43 17.04 -3.86 0.51
C THR A 43 18.48 -3.87 1.03
N ASP A 44 18.74 -3.25 2.17
CA ASP A 44 20.07 -3.27 2.81
C ASP A 44 20.49 -4.69 3.20
N LEU A 45 19.54 -5.49 3.69
CA LEU A 45 19.79 -6.89 4.01
C LEU A 45 20.18 -7.70 2.78
N ILE A 46 19.43 -7.55 1.67
CA ILE A 46 19.74 -8.20 0.38
C ILE A 46 21.17 -7.88 -0.06
N TYR A 47 21.57 -6.60 -0.04
CA TYR A 47 22.93 -6.21 -0.41
C TYR A 47 23.99 -6.81 0.52
N THR A 48 23.69 -6.91 1.81
CA THR A 48 24.60 -7.47 2.81
C THR A 48 24.76 -8.98 2.64
N VAL A 49 23.68 -9.70 2.34
CA VAL A 49 23.64 -11.17 2.35
C VAL A 49 23.89 -11.79 0.97
N ALA A 50 23.76 -11.04 -0.11
CA ALA A 50 23.86 -11.54 -1.49
C ALA A 50 25.21 -12.18 -1.85
N ALA A 51 26.30 -11.84 -1.14
CA ALA A 51 27.61 -12.42 -1.38
C ALA A 51 27.82 -13.77 -0.65
N ASP A 52 27.21 -13.94 0.52
CA ASP A 52 27.59 -14.98 1.49
C ASP A 52 26.48 -16.00 1.79
N THR A 53 25.27 -15.78 1.26
CA THR A 53 24.07 -16.54 1.65
C THR A 53 23.50 -17.31 0.47
N ASP A 54 22.71 -18.35 0.77
CA ASP A 54 22.11 -19.18 -0.26
C ASP A 54 21.15 -18.37 -1.15
N SER A 55 21.10 -18.72 -2.43
CA SER A 55 20.31 -18.01 -3.43
C SER A 55 18.81 -18.03 -3.14
N ASN A 56 18.30 -19.00 -2.38
CA ASN A 56 16.88 -19.05 -2.03
C ASN A 56 16.52 -18.01 -0.96
N THR A 57 17.40 -17.77 0.01
CA THR A 57 17.23 -16.69 1.00
C THR A 57 17.21 -15.33 0.31
N VAL A 58 18.15 -15.08 -0.61
CA VAL A 58 18.17 -13.81 -1.38
C VAL A 58 16.91 -13.66 -2.23
N LEU A 59 16.46 -14.73 -2.89
CA LEU A 59 15.23 -14.73 -3.68
C LEU A 59 14.00 -14.43 -2.81
N THR A 60 13.88 -15.07 -1.65
CA THR A 60 12.78 -14.85 -0.71
C THR A 60 12.74 -13.39 -0.23
N LEU A 61 13.89 -12.79 0.06
CA LEU A 61 13.97 -11.38 0.44
C LEU A 61 13.54 -10.45 -0.69
N LEU A 62 13.95 -10.74 -1.94
CA LEU A 62 13.50 -9.99 -3.11
C LEU A 62 11.99 -10.09 -3.31
N GLU A 63 11.40 -11.26 -3.13
CA GLU A 63 9.95 -11.48 -3.21
C GLU A 63 9.19 -10.68 -2.15
N ILE A 64 9.66 -10.70 -0.89
CA ILE A 64 9.05 -9.92 0.19
C ILE A 64 9.16 -8.41 -0.12
N ASN A 65 10.32 -7.95 -0.59
CA ASN A 65 10.54 -6.53 -0.94
C ASN A 65 9.60 -6.07 -2.08
N TRP A 66 9.39 -6.94 -3.06
CA TRP A 66 8.43 -6.71 -4.13
C TRP A 66 7.00 -6.59 -3.59
N MET A 67 6.56 -7.52 -2.74
CA MET A 67 5.23 -7.48 -2.13
C MET A 67 5.00 -6.19 -1.33
N LEU A 68 6.01 -5.73 -0.58
CA LEU A 68 5.94 -4.47 0.16
C LEU A 68 5.80 -3.26 -0.77
N THR A 69 6.49 -3.27 -1.91
CA THR A 69 6.38 -2.20 -2.91
C THR A 69 4.96 -2.14 -3.50
N VAL A 70 4.38 -3.29 -3.86
CA VAL A 70 2.99 -3.37 -4.34
C VAL A 70 2.01 -2.87 -3.27
N MET A 71 2.15 -3.32 -2.02
CA MET A 71 1.30 -2.88 -0.92
C MET A 71 1.37 -1.35 -0.69
N ARG A 72 2.56 -0.76 -0.86
CA ARG A 72 2.75 0.70 -0.76
C ARG A 72 1.94 1.43 -1.84
N GLU A 73 2.04 0.97 -3.08
CA GLU A 73 1.33 1.57 -4.21
C GLU A 73 -0.19 1.49 -4.03
N GLU A 74 -0.69 0.33 -3.58
CA GLU A 74 -2.11 0.14 -3.27
C GLU A 74 -2.57 1.11 -2.17
N LEU A 75 -1.85 1.19 -1.05
CA LEU A 75 -2.20 2.10 0.05
C LEU A 75 -2.17 3.57 -0.36
N ALA A 76 -1.20 3.96 -1.20
CA ALA A 76 -1.12 5.33 -1.73
C ALA A 76 -2.28 5.67 -2.68
N MET A 77 -2.85 4.69 -3.39
CA MET A 77 -4.01 4.90 -4.25
C MET A 77 -5.31 5.11 -3.47
N PHE A 78 -5.47 4.45 -2.31
CA PHE A 78 -6.69 4.54 -1.50
C PHE A 78 -6.76 5.79 -0.60
N ASP A 79 -5.63 6.43 -0.29
CA ASP A 79 -5.59 7.66 0.53
C ASP A 79 -5.62 8.95 -0.30
N ASN A 80 -5.81 8.85 -1.62
CA ASN A 80 -5.90 10.01 -2.49
C ASN A 80 -7.37 10.47 -2.58
N PRO A 81 -7.76 11.62 -1.99
CA PRO A 81 -9.15 12.09 -2.08
C PRO A 81 -9.62 12.29 -3.54
N SER A 82 -8.71 12.51 -4.49
CA SER A 82 -9.05 12.60 -5.91
C SER A 82 -9.38 11.24 -6.55
N SER A 83 -8.79 10.13 -6.10
CA SER A 83 -9.14 8.79 -6.62
C SER A 83 -10.52 8.36 -6.12
N ALA A 84 -10.87 8.70 -4.87
CA ALA A 84 -12.21 8.52 -4.34
C ALA A 84 -13.26 9.33 -5.12
N GLU A 85 -13.00 10.61 -5.43
CA GLU A 85 -13.89 11.42 -6.26
C GLU A 85 -14.07 10.87 -7.69
N ILE A 86 -13.01 10.35 -8.30
CA ILE A 86 -13.08 9.74 -9.64
C ILE A 86 -13.91 8.46 -9.60
N ILE A 87 -13.71 7.63 -8.58
CA ILE A 87 -14.48 6.39 -8.37
C ILE A 87 -15.96 6.71 -8.13
N ASP A 88 -16.28 7.68 -7.27
CA ASP A 88 -17.66 8.11 -7.02
C ASP A 88 -18.34 8.66 -8.27
N ARG A 89 -17.62 9.46 -9.07
CA ARG A 89 -18.15 9.96 -10.35
C ARG A 89 -18.39 8.83 -11.35
N ALA A 90 -17.49 7.84 -11.42
CA ALA A 90 -17.67 6.67 -12.27
C ALA A 90 -18.91 5.86 -11.85
N PHE A 91 -19.10 5.60 -10.56
CA PHE A 91 -20.30 4.95 -10.03
C PHE A 91 -21.58 5.76 -10.33
N GLY A 92 -21.54 7.08 -10.16
CA GLY A 92 -22.65 7.97 -10.50
C GLY A 92 -23.04 7.87 -11.97
N LEU A 93 -22.06 7.84 -12.87
CA LEU A 93 -22.29 7.72 -14.32
C LEU A 93 -22.88 6.37 -14.69
N ILE A 94 -22.37 5.28 -14.11
CA ILE A 94 -22.89 3.92 -14.30
C ILE A 94 -24.36 3.84 -13.86
N ARG A 95 -24.69 4.36 -12.66
CA ARG A 95 -26.07 4.36 -12.16
C ARG A 95 -27.00 5.19 -13.05
N ALA A 96 -26.56 6.36 -13.50
CA ALA A 96 -27.34 7.19 -14.43
C ALA A 96 -27.61 6.47 -15.76
N MET A 97 -26.60 5.77 -16.31
CA MET A 97 -26.77 4.97 -17.52
C MET A 97 -27.70 3.77 -17.32
N GLN A 98 -27.68 3.15 -16.13
CA GLN A 98 -28.63 2.08 -15.77
C GLN A 98 -30.06 2.61 -15.68
N THR A 99 -30.30 3.74 -15.00
CA THR A 99 -31.63 4.38 -14.95
C THR A 99 -32.14 4.74 -16.36
N LEU A 100 -31.28 5.28 -17.22
CA LEU A 100 -31.62 5.60 -18.62
C LEU A 100 -31.89 4.35 -19.49
N ALA A 101 -31.30 3.22 -19.13
CA ALA A 101 -31.58 1.94 -19.79
C ALA A 101 -32.91 1.34 -19.31
N ASP A 102 -33.23 1.49 -18.02
CA ASP A 102 -34.47 1.02 -17.41
C ASP A 102 -35.69 1.89 -17.79
N ASP A 103 -35.51 3.20 -18.00
CA ASP A 103 -36.55 4.15 -18.43
C ASP A 103 -36.84 4.10 -19.95
N ARG A 104 -36.12 3.26 -20.71
CA ARG A 104 -36.36 3.13 -22.15
C ARG A 104 -37.64 2.31 -22.37
N PRO A 105 -38.69 2.87 -23.01
CA PRO A 105 -39.86 2.09 -23.33
C PRO A 105 -39.47 1.00 -24.33
N LEU A 106 -39.94 -0.22 -24.09
CA LEU A 106 -39.76 -1.35 -25.01
C LEU A 106 -40.15 -0.92 -26.43
N PRO A 107 -39.27 -1.09 -27.44
CA PRO A 107 -39.63 -0.77 -28.82
C PRO A 107 -40.61 -1.84 -29.30
N GLY A 108 -41.92 -1.58 -29.15
CA GLY A 108 -42.93 -2.52 -29.61
C GLY A 108 -44.31 -2.36 -29.01
N THR A 109 -44.95 -1.20 -29.19
CA THR A 109 -46.42 -1.12 -29.25
C THR A 109 -46.81 0.10 -30.08
N PHE A 110 -46.69 -0.05 -31.40
CA PHE A 110 -47.50 0.76 -32.31
C PHE A 110 -48.93 0.20 -32.28
N HIS A 111 -49.89 1.00 -31.82
CA HIS A 111 -51.32 0.79 -32.05
C HIS A 111 -51.76 1.56 -33.29
#